data_AF-M1XQ17-F1
#
_entry.id   AF-M1XQ17-F1
#
_cell.length_a   1.000
_cell.length_b   1.000
_cell.length_c   1.000
_cell.angle_alpha   90.00
_cell.angle_beta   90.00
_cell.angle_gamma   90.00
#
_symmetry.space_group_name_H-M   'P 1'
#
loop_
_entity.id
_entity.type
_entity.pdbx_description
1 polymer ?
#
loop_
_entity_poly.entity_id
_entity_poly.type
_entity_poly.pdbx_seq_one_letter_code
_entity_poly.pdbx_strand_id
1 'polypeptide(L)'
;MSTEQEQRTIRCLVAKVGLDGHDRGAHVIARAFRDAGFEVIYSGLHKSPDDIVQAAVQEDVDVLGISILSGAHDTLVPKIMDGLEEYDALDDTLVIVGGIIPDGDREELYEAGVANIFGPGSTMEETIEFVRENAPER
;
A
#
# COMPACT_ATOMS: atom_id res chain seq x y z
N MET A 1 33.17 -12.18 12.66
CA MET A 1 31.87 -12.76 12.31
C MET A 1 30.86 -11.72 12.73
N SER A 2 30.54 -10.81 11.82
CA SER A 2 29.57 -9.75 12.08
C SER A 2 28.23 -10.42 12.30
N THR A 3 27.63 -10.18 13.46
CA THR A 3 26.21 -10.48 13.69
C THR A 3 25.43 -9.80 12.57
N GLU A 4 24.92 -10.59 11.63
CA GLU A 4 23.85 -10.16 10.75
C GLU A 4 22.74 -9.66 11.68
N GLN A 5 22.51 -8.34 11.69
CA GLN A 5 21.28 -7.82 12.25
C GLN A 5 20.18 -8.51 11.46
N GLU A 6 19.36 -9.32 12.12
CA GLU A 6 18.14 -9.85 11.52
C GLU A 6 17.32 -8.63 11.09
N GLN A 7 17.40 -8.27 9.80
CA GLN A 7 16.55 -7.24 9.24
C GLN A 7 15.12 -7.73 9.41
N ARG A 8 14.33 -6.99 10.20
CA ARG A 8 12.91 -7.23 10.39
C ARG A 8 12.25 -7.38 9.02
N THR A 9 11.46 -8.43 8.86
CA THR A 9 10.70 -8.65 7.64
C THR A 9 9.62 -7.57 7.52
N ILE A 10 9.64 -6.80 6.43
CA ILE A 10 8.61 -5.80 6.12
C ILE A 10 7.28 -6.53 5.86
N ARG A 11 6.22 -6.12 6.56
CA ARG A 11 4.85 -6.63 6.42
C ARG A 11 4.04 -5.71 5.52
N CYS A 12 3.54 -6.23 4.40
CA CYS A 12 2.80 -5.48 3.40
C CYS A 12 1.36 -5.98 3.25
N LEU A 13 0.38 -5.08 3.33
CA LEU A 13 -0.98 -5.32 2.86
C LEU A 13 -1.15 -4.78 1.43
N VAL A 14 -1.38 -5.66 0.47
CA VAL A 14 -1.79 -5.28 -0.89
C VAL A 14 -3.32 -5.27 -0.95
N ALA A 15 -3.89 -4.07 -1.03
CA ALA A 15 -5.31 -3.81 -0.90
C ALA A 15 -5.99 -3.56 -2.25
N LYS A 16 -7.20 -4.11 -2.38
CA LYS A 16 -8.19 -3.78 -3.41
C LYS A 16 -9.43 -3.22 -2.72
N VAL A 17 -9.70 -1.93 -2.94
CA VAL A 17 -10.80 -1.22 -2.29
C VAL A 17 -11.98 -0.99 -3.25
N GLY A 18 -13.18 -1.06 -2.69
CA GLY A 18 -14.43 -0.85 -3.41
C GLY A 18 -14.74 -1.95 -4.42
N LEU A 19 -15.46 -1.58 -5.48
CA LEU A 19 -15.90 -2.51 -6.54
C LEU A 19 -14.86 -2.70 -7.65
N ASP A 20 -13.60 -2.34 -7.39
CA ASP A 20 -12.56 -2.43 -8.38
C ASP A 20 -12.10 -3.88 -8.61
N GLY A 21 -12.62 -4.50 -9.68
CA GLY A 21 -12.29 -5.87 -10.08
C GLY A 21 -10.94 -6.04 -10.79
N HIS A 22 -10.15 -4.97 -10.97
CA HIS A 22 -8.84 -5.07 -11.64
C HIS A 22 -7.77 -5.59 -10.69
N ASP A 23 -7.67 -6.91 -10.54
CA ASP A 23 -6.78 -7.59 -9.59
C ASP A 23 -5.38 -7.92 -10.13
N ARG A 24 -5.20 -7.93 -11.46
CA ARG A 24 -3.93 -8.35 -12.08
C ARG A 24 -2.72 -7.60 -11.52
N GLY A 25 -2.80 -6.27 -11.42
CA GLY A 25 -1.70 -5.44 -10.90
C GLY A 25 -1.39 -5.79 -9.45
N ALA A 26 -2.41 -5.90 -8.61
CA ALA A 26 -2.28 -6.28 -7.20
C ALA A 26 -1.65 -7.67 -7.04
N HIS A 27 -2.04 -8.66 -7.85
CA HIS A 27 -1.44 -10.00 -7.80
C HIS A 27 0.02 -10.02 -8.25
N VAL A 28 0.39 -9.21 -9.25
CA VAL A 28 1.78 -9.08 -9.69
C VAL A 28 2.64 -8.45 -8.60
N ILE A 29 2.20 -7.34 -8.01
CA ILE A 29 2.93 -6.68 -6.91
C ILE A 29 3.00 -7.58 -5.67
N ALA A 30 1.90 -8.22 -5.28
CA ALA A 30 1.89 -9.13 -4.14
C ALA A 30 2.82 -10.33 -4.34
N ARG A 31 3.03 -10.78 -5.58
CA ARG A 31 4.03 -11.80 -5.89
C ARG A 31 5.44 -11.22 -5.83
N ALA A 32 5.68 -10.07 -6.45
CA ALA A 32 6.98 -9.42 -6.47
C ALA A 32 7.49 -9.10 -5.06
N PHE A 33 6.61 -8.61 -4.17
CA PHE A 33 6.92 -8.36 -2.76
C PHE A 33 7.29 -9.66 -2.01
N ARG A 34 6.59 -10.77 -2.26
CA ARG A 34 6.96 -12.07 -1.68
C ARG A 34 8.30 -12.57 -2.19
N ASP A 35 8.54 -12.46 -3.50
CA ASP A 35 9.80 -12.84 -4.12
C ASP A 35 10.97 -11.95 -3.61
N ALA A 36 10.68 -10.73 -3.16
CA ALA A 36 11.62 -9.80 -2.54
C ALA A 36 11.86 -10.03 -1.03
N GLY A 37 11.17 -11.01 -0.42
CA GLY A 37 11.32 -11.40 0.97
C GLY A 37 10.37 -10.72 1.96
N PHE A 38 9.37 -9.97 1.50
CA PHE A 38 8.36 -9.36 2.38
C PHE A 38 7.31 -10.38 2.80
N GLU A 39 6.71 -10.15 3.98
CA GLU A 39 5.48 -10.82 4.36
C GLU A 39 4.32 -10.09 3.70
N VAL A 40 3.46 -10.82 2.95
CA VAL A 40 2.46 -10.18 2.10
C VAL A 40 1.08 -10.74 2.36
N ILE A 41 0.17 -9.83 2.68
CA ILE A 41 -1.26 -10.07 2.85
C ILE A 41 -1.96 -9.47 1.65
N TYR A 42 -2.86 -10.23 1.02
CA TYR A 42 -3.71 -9.73 -0.06
C TYR A 42 -5.14 -9.59 0.46
N SER A 43 -5.73 -8.39 0.36
CA SER A 43 -7.06 -8.13 0.91
C SER A 43 -8.18 -8.93 0.24
N GLY A 44 -7.97 -9.37 -1.00
CA GLY A 44 -9.04 -9.82 -1.88
C GLY A 44 -9.89 -8.66 -2.43
N LEU A 45 -10.81 -8.98 -3.33
CA LEU A 45 -11.70 -8.02 -3.98
C LEU A 45 -12.86 -7.59 -3.06
N HIS A 46 -13.50 -6.48 -3.41
CA HIS A 46 -14.74 -5.99 -2.81
C HIS A 46 -14.65 -5.67 -1.32
N LYS A 47 -13.52 -5.09 -0.89
CA LYS A 47 -13.33 -4.60 0.48
C LYS A 47 -13.72 -3.15 0.62
N SER A 48 -14.42 -2.82 1.70
CA SER A 48 -14.67 -1.41 2.04
C SER A 48 -13.39 -0.73 2.54
N PRO A 49 -13.31 0.62 2.52
CA PRO A 49 -12.24 1.35 3.19
C PRO A 49 -12.01 0.88 4.63
N ASP A 50 -13.09 0.74 5.41
CA ASP A 50 -13.05 0.29 6.80
C ASP A 50 -12.45 -1.12 6.92
N ASP A 51 -12.80 -2.06 6.03
CA ASP A 51 -12.19 -3.39 6.02
C ASP A 51 -10.67 -3.33 5.77
N ILE A 52 -10.22 -2.42 4.91
CA ILE A 52 -8.79 -2.24 4.62
C ILE A 52 -8.07 -1.64 5.83
N VAL A 53 -8.64 -0.62 6.45
CA VAL A 53 -8.09 0.02 7.67
C VAL A 53 -8.00 -1.01 8.79
N GLN A 54 -9.08 -1.76 9.05
CA GLN A 54 -9.07 -2.81 10.07
C GLN A 54 -8.02 -3.88 9.79
N ALA A 55 -7.89 -4.32 8.54
CA ALA A 55 -6.86 -5.30 8.18
C ALA A 55 -5.44 -4.73 8.39
N ALA A 56 -5.19 -3.49 7.99
CA ALA A 56 -3.89 -2.85 8.18
C ALA A 56 -3.49 -2.77 9.67
N VAL A 57 -4.43 -2.33 10.52
CA VAL A 57 -4.21 -2.17 11.96
C VAL A 57 -4.07 -3.53 12.66
N GLN A 58 -4.96 -4.48 12.38
CA GLN A 58 -4.95 -5.79 13.07
C GLN A 58 -3.76 -6.65 12.68
N GLU A 59 -3.29 -6.52 11.44
CA GLU A 59 -2.14 -7.26 10.93
C GLU A 59 -0.80 -6.53 11.20
N ASP A 60 -0.84 -5.35 11.82
CA ASP A 60 0.32 -4.52 12.16
C ASP A 60 1.27 -4.38 10.96
N VAL A 61 0.74 -3.88 9.84
CA VAL A 61 1.49 -3.78 8.59
C VAL A 61 2.43 -2.58 8.63
N ASP A 62 3.60 -2.71 8.00
CA ASP A 62 4.53 -1.61 7.81
C ASP A 62 4.18 -0.83 6.53
N VAL A 63 3.54 -1.49 5.56
CA VAL A 63 3.19 -0.93 4.25
C VAL A 63 1.75 -1.28 3.87
N LEU A 64 0.99 -0.28 3.45
CA LEU A 64 -0.31 -0.45 2.79
C LEU A 64 -0.22 -0.05 1.32
N GLY A 65 -0.22 -1.03 0.43
CA GLY A 65 -0.25 -0.83 -1.01
C GLY A 65 -1.67 -0.90 -1.58
N ILE A 66 -2.27 0.24 -1.92
CA ILE A 66 -3.62 0.32 -2.47
C ILE A 66 -3.57 0.23 -4.00
N SER A 67 -4.19 -0.81 -4.57
CA SER A 67 -4.31 -0.95 -6.03
C SER A 67 -5.70 -0.51 -6.51
N ILE A 68 -5.76 0.58 -7.29
CA ILE A 68 -7.01 1.20 -7.74
C ILE A 68 -6.99 1.63 -9.21
N LEU A 69 -7.92 1.11 -9.99
CA LEU A 69 -8.11 1.38 -11.42
C LEU A 69 -9.57 1.77 -11.74
N SER A 70 -10.43 1.90 -10.72
CA SER A 70 -11.84 2.27 -10.87
C SER A 70 -12.10 3.77 -11.05
N GLY A 71 -11.07 4.62 -10.89
CA GLY A 71 -11.20 6.07 -10.87
C GLY A 71 -11.83 6.64 -9.61
N ALA A 72 -11.97 5.82 -8.55
CA ALA A 72 -12.52 6.24 -7.27
C ALA A 72 -11.43 6.59 -6.23
N HIS A 73 -10.20 6.86 -6.67
CA HIS A 73 -9.05 7.13 -5.81
C HIS A 73 -9.28 8.35 -4.91
N ASP A 74 -9.81 9.45 -5.44
CA ASP A 74 -10.09 10.69 -4.69
C ASP A 74 -11.14 10.53 -3.59
N THR A 75 -11.91 9.43 -3.61
CA THR A 75 -12.91 9.15 -2.58
C THR A 75 -12.50 8.04 -1.64
N LEU A 76 -11.87 6.99 -2.16
CA LEU A 76 -11.58 5.78 -1.39
C LEU A 76 -10.24 5.86 -0.67
N VAL A 77 -9.22 6.50 -1.26
CA VAL A 77 -7.92 6.64 -0.61
C VAL A 77 -8.02 7.58 0.59
N PRO A 78 -8.60 8.80 0.50
CA PRO A 78 -8.74 9.67 1.66
C PRO A 78 -9.47 9.02 2.83
N LYS A 79 -10.54 8.26 2.57
CA LYS A 79 -11.25 7.52 3.64
C LYS A 79 -10.38 6.48 4.35
N ILE A 80 -9.45 5.86 3.64
CA ILE A 80 -8.49 4.94 4.25
C ILE A 80 -7.47 5.73 5.08
N MET A 81 -6.98 6.87 4.57
CA MET A 81 -6.06 7.74 5.31
C MET A 81 -6.68 8.24 6.61
N ASP A 82 -7.90 8.80 6.54
CA ASP A 82 -8.67 9.26 7.70
C ASP A 82 -8.87 8.13 8.72
N GLY A 83 -9.19 6.91 8.23
CA GLY A 83 -9.35 5.76 9.09
C GLY A 83 -8.04 5.33 9.76
N LEU A 84 -6.92 5.32 9.04
CA LEU A 84 -5.61 5.03 9.66
C LEU A 84 -5.24 6.08 10.71
N GLU A 85 -5.56 7.35 10.49
CA GLU A 85 -5.36 8.42 11.46
C GLU A 85 -6.24 8.20 12.71
N GLU A 86 -7.52 7.84 12.55
CA GLU A 86 -8.43 7.55 13.67
C GLU A 86 -7.93 6.40 14.58
N TYR A 87 -7.17 5.45 14.02
CA TYR A 87 -6.57 4.33 14.75
C TYR A 87 -5.12 4.58 15.19
N ASP A 88 -4.61 5.83 15.10
CA ASP A 88 -3.22 6.20 15.40
C ASP A 88 -2.18 5.35 14.62
N ALA A 89 -2.54 4.88 13.42
CA ALA A 89 -1.72 3.98 12.61
C ALA A 89 -1.11 4.66 11.37
N LEU A 90 -1.53 5.88 11.05
CA LEU A 90 -1.12 6.58 9.83
C LEU A 90 0.39 6.89 9.80
N ASP A 91 0.94 7.48 10.87
CA ASP A 91 2.37 7.80 10.97
C ASP A 91 3.28 6.56 10.95
N ASP A 92 2.66 5.42 11.23
CA ASP A 92 3.26 4.13 11.45
C ASP A 92 3.10 3.23 10.20
N THR A 93 2.38 3.67 9.17
CA THR A 93 2.10 2.86 7.98
C THR A 93 2.53 3.60 6.72
N LEU A 94 3.47 3.04 5.95
CA LEU A 94 3.80 3.57 4.63
C LEU A 94 2.66 3.28 3.65
N VAL A 95 1.89 4.29 3.27
CA VAL A 95 0.82 4.14 2.28
C VAL A 95 1.33 4.46 0.87
N ILE A 96 1.22 3.51 -0.04
CA ILE A 96 1.52 3.70 -1.47
C ILE A 96 0.29 3.34 -2.31
N VAL A 97 0.13 4.01 -3.45
CA VAL A 97 -1.00 3.78 -4.36
C VAL A 97 -0.49 3.34 -5.73
N GLY A 98 -1.11 2.32 -6.30
CA GLY A 98 -0.81 1.83 -7.64
C GLY A 98 -2.06 1.82 -8.53
N GLY A 99 -1.91 2.23 -9.78
CA GLY A 99 -3.01 2.21 -10.75
C GLY A 99 -2.98 3.36 -11.75
N ILE A 100 -4.15 3.73 -12.26
CA ILE A 100 -4.29 4.84 -13.22
C ILE A 100 -4.85 6.05 -12.47
N ILE A 101 -3.94 6.93 -12.05
CA ILE A 101 -4.28 8.18 -11.36
C ILE A 101 -3.90 9.36 -12.25
N PRO A 102 -4.88 10.18 -12.69
CA PRO A 102 -4.64 11.40 -13.45
C PRO A 102 -3.68 12.35 -12.72
N ASP A 103 -2.81 13.04 -13.46
CA ASP A 103 -1.79 13.89 -12.85
C ASP A 103 -2.39 15.02 -11.99
N GLY A 104 -3.59 15.51 -12.34
CA GLY A 104 -4.31 16.54 -11.58
C GLY A 104 -4.83 16.07 -10.21
N ASP A 105 -4.97 14.77 -10.01
CA ASP A 105 -5.54 14.19 -8.79
C ASP A 105 -4.42 13.76 -7.81
N ARG A 106 -3.17 13.73 -8.26
CA ARG A 106 -2.04 13.22 -7.47
C ARG A 106 -1.68 14.13 -6.30
N GLU A 107 -1.76 15.44 -6.49
CA GLU A 107 -1.38 16.42 -5.46
C GLU A 107 -2.22 16.24 -4.20
N GLU A 108 -3.54 16.11 -4.35
CA GLU A 108 -4.46 15.88 -3.23
C GLU A 108 -4.18 14.56 -2.49
N LEU A 109 -3.78 13.51 -3.21
CA LEU A 109 -3.40 12.24 -2.58
C LEU A 109 -2.09 12.32 -1.80
N TYR A 110 -1.10 13.07 -2.31
CA TYR A 110 0.14 13.34 -1.58
C TYR A 110 -0.13 14.18 -0.33
N GLU A 111 -0.97 15.20 -0.43
CA GLU A 111 -1.39 16.02 0.71
C GLU A 111 -2.14 15.21 1.77
N ALA A 112 -2.90 14.19 1.36
CA ALA A 112 -3.56 13.25 2.26
C ALA A 112 -2.59 12.25 2.93
N GLY A 113 -1.30 12.24 2.57
CA GLY A 113 -0.27 11.41 3.20
C GLY A 113 0.15 10.17 2.40
N VAL A 114 -0.30 10.01 1.15
CA VAL A 114 0.21 8.94 0.28
C VAL A 114 1.70 9.21 -0.01
N ALA A 115 2.56 8.24 0.25
CA ALA A 115 4.00 8.41 0.08
C ALA A 115 4.45 8.38 -1.39
N ASN A 116 3.82 7.54 -2.22
CA ASN A 116 4.13 7.46 -3.65
C ASN A 116 2.98 6.88 -4.47
N ILE A 117 2.93 7.26 -5.75
CA ILE A 117 1.95 6.78 -6.73
C ILE A 117 2.68 6.08 -7.89
N PHE A 118 2.44 4.77 -8.02
CA PHE A 118 2.98 3.93 -9.08
C PHE A 118 1.99 3.79 -10.24
N GLY A 119 2.27 4.51 -11.32
CA GLY A 119 1.45 4.55 -12.53
C GLY A 119 1.76 3.45 -13.55
N PRO A 120 1.09 3.46 -14.71
CA PRO A 120 1.48 2.61 -15.83
C PRO A 120 2.94 2.84 -16.23
N GLY A 121 3.73 1.77 -16.27
CA GLY A 121 5.15 1.83 -16.61
C GLY A 121 6.10 1.75 -15.41
N SER A 122 5.61 1.95 -14.19
CA SER A 122 6.39 1.66 -12.98
C SER A 122 6.79 0.19 -12.94
N THR A 123 8.07 -0.04 -12.67
CA THR A 123 8.64 -1.39 -12.55
C THR A 123 8.42 -1.95 -11.14
N MET A 124 8.46 -3.27 -11.05
CA MET A 124 8.39 -3.97 -9.76
C MET A 124 9.60 -3.63 -8.89
N GLU A 125 10.78 -3.50 -9.51
CA GLU A 125 12.04 -3.16 -8.81
C GLU A 125 11.97 -1.79 -8.16
N GLU A 126 11.54 -0.76 -8.91
CA GLU A 126 11.33 0.59 -8.36
C GLU A 126 10.37 0.59 -7.17
N THR A 127 9.30 -0.21 -7.24
CA THR A 127 8.32 -0.30 -6.15
C THR A 127 8.92 -0.98 -4.91
N ILE A 128 9.70 -2.05 -5.11
CA ILE A 128 10.36 -2.79 -4.02
C ILE A 128 11.44 -1.93 -3.35
N GLU A 129 12.26 -1.24 -4.14
CA GLU A 129 13.31 -0.35 -3.64
C GLU A 129 12.71 0.79 -2.83
N PHE A 130 11.67 1.45 -3.36
CA PHE A 130 10.96 2.49 -2.63
C PHE A 130 10.45 2.01 -1.27
N VAL A 131 9.84 0.82 -1.22
CA VAL A 131 9.38 0.23 0.05
C VAL A 131 10.53 -0.03 1.01
N ARG A 132 11.67 -0.58 0.56
CA ARG A 132 12.82 -0.83 1.44
C ARG A 132 13.42 0.44 2.01
N GLU A 133 13.38 1.54 1.27
CA GLU A 133 13.97 2.82 1.68
C GLU A 133 13.05 3.64 2.60
N ASN A 134 11.73 3.45 2.50
CA ASN A 134 10.74 4.31 3.15
C ASN A 134 9.84 3.59 4.16
N ALA A 135 9.90 2.25 4.25
CA ALA A 135 9.15 1.53 5.28
C ALA A 135 9.62 1.97 6.68
N PRO A 136 8.70 2.11 7.64
CA PRO A 136 9.03 2.57 8.98
C PRO A 136 10.00 1.60 9.67
N GLU A 137 10.99 2.16 10.38
CA GLU A 137 11.89 1.39 11.24
C GLU A 137 11.21 1.19 12.60
N ARG A 138 10.82 -0.06 12.93
CA ARG A 138 10.18 -0.44 14.19
C ARG A 138 10.97 -1.48 14.97
#